data_AF-A0A956AYI5-F1
#
_entry.id   AF-A0A956AYI5-F1
#
_cell.length_a   1.000
_cell.length_b   1.000
_cell.length_c   1.000
_cell.angle_alpha   90.00
_cell.angle_beta   90.00
_cell.angle_gamma   90.00
#
_symmetry.space_group_name_H-M   'P 1'
#
loop_
_entity.id
_entity.type
_entity.pdbx_description
1 polymer ?
#
loop_
_entity_poly.entity_id
_entity_poly.type
_entity_poly.pdbx_seq_one_letter_code
_entity_poly.pdbx_strand_id
1 'polypeptide(L)' 'DTCIAIRTLLVERDRVHAQAGAGVVHDSVPAKERAECRAKAFAGLKAVRLALARGV' A
#
# COMPACT_ATOMS: atom_id res chain seq x y z
N ASP A 1 -8.74 6.63 -21.33
CA ASP A 1 -7.73 7.00 -20.33
C ASP A 1 -8.19 6.46 -18.99
N THR A 2 -7.55 5.38 -18.52
CA THR A 2 -7.89 4.68 -17.28
C THR A 2 -6.62 4.04 -16.70
N CYS A 3 -6.62 3.74 -15.40
CA CYS A 3 -5.51 3.06 -14.73
C CYS A 3 -6.02 1.94 -13.81
N ILE A 4 -5.12 1.02 -13.44
CA ILE A 4 -5.39 0.02 -12.41
C ILE A 4 -5.29 0.70 -11.04
N ALA A 5 -6.29 0.53 -10.18
CA ALA A 5 -6.34 1.11 -8.83
C ALA A 5 -5.41 0.41 -7.81
N ILE A 6 -4.12 0.30 -8.14
CA ILE A 6 -3.05 -0.18 -7.26
C ILE A 6 -2.15 0.97 -6.82
N ARG A 7 -1.49 0.81 -5.66
CA ARG A 7 -0.75 1.92 -4.99
C ARG A 7 -1.63 3.15 -4.74
N THR A 8 -2.95 2.93 -4.67
CA THR A 8 -3.95 3.94 -4.37
C THR A 8 -4.24 3.95 -2.87
N LEU A 9 -4.51 5.12 -2.32
CA LEU A 9 -5.00 5.30 -0.96
C LEU A 9 -6.45 5.75 -1.03
N LEU A 10 -7.35 5.01 -0.39
CA LEU A 10 -8.74 5.43 -0.23
C LEU A 10 -8.88 6.11 1.14
N VAL A 11 -9.36 7.34 1.15
CA VAL A 11 -9.63 8.08 2.39
C VAL A 11 -11.12 8.00 2.68
N GLU A 12 -11.48 7.47 3.84
CA GLU A 12 -12.85 7.42 4.32
C GLU A 12 -12.89 8.00 5.73
N ARG A 13 -13.52 9.17 5.88
CA ARG A 13 -13.59 9.94 7.13
C ARG A 13 -12.19 10.19 7.71
N ASP A 14 -11.90 9.65 8.89
CA ASP A 14 -10.65 9.77 9.64
C ASP A 14 -9.66 8.62 9.34
N ARG A 15 -9.95 7.78 8.34
CA ARG A 15 -9.15 6.59 8.03
C ARG A 15 -8.62 6.60 6.61
N VAL A 16 -7.41 6.06 6.46
CA VAL A 16 -6.77 5.80 5.18
C VAL A 16 -6.64 4.30 4.98
N HIS A 17 -7.24 3.80 3.91
CA HIS A 17 -7.19 2.40 3.51
C HIS A 17 -6.11 2.23 2.44
N ALA A 18 -5.15 1.34 2.71
CA ALA A 18 -4.09 0.97 1.78
C ALA A 18 -4.21 -0.54 1.49
N GLN A 19 -4.71 -0.88 0.30
CA GLN A 19 -4.78 -2.27 -0.15
C GLN A 19 -3.55 -2.62 -1.00
N ALA A 20 -2.99 -3.79 -0.75
CA ALA A 20 -1.90 -4.35 -1.53
C ALA A 20 -2.02 -5.87 -1.61
N GLY A 21 -1.46 -6.44 -2.68
CA GLY A 21 -1.41 -7.88 -2.93
C GLY A 21 -0.06 -8.33 -3.47
N ALA A 22 0.08 -9.65 -3.58
CA ALA A 22 1.24 -10.33 -4.15
C ALA A 22 0.73 -11.40 -5.14
N GLY A 23 1.56 -11.72 -6.14
CA GLY A 23 1.27 -12.79 -7.08
C GLY A 23 1.78 -14.11 -6.50
N VAL A 24 0.87 -15.03 -6.18
CA VAL A 24 1.23 -16.35 -5.65
C VAL A 24 1.52 -17.30 -6.80
N VAL A 25 2.67 -17.98 -6.74
CA VAL A 25 3.09 -19.03 -7.67
C VAL A 25 3.46 -20.30 -6.91
N HIS A 26 3.80 -21.37 -7.62
CA HIS A 26 4.01 -22.71 -7.06
C HIS A 26 5.00 -22.75 -5.88
N ASP A 27 6.07 -21.98 -5.95
CA ASP A 27 7.18 -21.94 -4.99
C ASP A 27 7.15 -20.69 -4.09
N SER A 28 6.05 -19.93 -4.08
CA SER A 28 5.88 -18.77 -3.20
C SER A 28 6.02 -19.15 -1.73
N VAL A 29 6.66 -18.26 -0.96
CA VAL A 29 6.83 -18.42 0.49
C VAL A 29 5.89 -17.44 1.20
N PRO A 30 4.87 -17.91 1.97
CA PRO A 30 3.85 -17.04 2.55
C PRO A 30 4.39 -15.84 3.33
N ALA A 31 5.49 -16.03 4.07
CA ALA A 31 6.14 -14.96 4.82
C ALA A 31 6.75 -13.88 3.90
N LYS A 32 7.33 -14.26 2.76
CA LYS A 32 7.89 -13.32 1.77
C LYS A 32 6.78 -12.55 1.07
N GLU A 33 5.71 -13.22 0.64
CA GLU A 33 4.56 -12.56 -0.01
C GLU A 33 3.88 -11.56 0.93
N ARG A 34 3.75 -11.93 2.22
CA ARG A 34 3.21 -11.01 3.23
C ARG A 34 4.11 -9.78 3.42
N ALA A 35 5.43 -9.96 3.42
CA ALA A 35 6.38 -8.86 3.51
C ALA A 35 6.30 -7.95 2.28
N GLU A 36 6.18 -8.51 1.08
CA GLU A 36 5.98 -7.75 -0.16
C GLU A 36 4.68 -6.92 -0.13
N CYS A 37 3.55 -7.54 0.24
CA CYS A 37 2.28 -6.83 0.41
C CYS A 37 2.39 -5.65 1.38
N ARG A 38 3.06 -5.86 2.53
CA ARG A 38 3.31 -4.79 3.50
C ARG A 38 4.16 -3.69 2.88
N ALA A 39 5.26 -4.01 2.23
CA ALA A 39 6.14 -3.02 1.60
C ALA A 39 5.41 -2.16 0.56
N LYS A 40 4.56 -2.76 -0.29
CA LYS A 40 3.73 -2.05 -1.26
C LYS A 40 2.73 -1.10 -0.60
N ALA A 41 2.02 -1.54 0.44
CA ALA A 41 1.06 -0.70 1.17
C ALA A 41 1.76 0.45 1.93
N PHE A 42 2.89 0.17 2.58
CA PHE A 42 3.63 1.16 3.37
C PHE A 42 4.22 2.29 2.54
N ALA A 43 4.46 2.10 1.23
CA ALA A 43 4.95 3.17 0.36
C ALA A 43 4.00 4.39 0.35
N GLY A 44 2.70 4.15 0.17
CA GLY A 44 1.69 5.22 0.21
C GLY A 44 1.55 5.83 1.61
N LEU A 45 1.51 4.99 2.65
CA LEU A 45 1.42 5.48 4.04
C LEU A 45 2.64 6.30 4.47
N LYS A 46 3.84 5.95 3.98
CA LYS A 46 5.06 6.75 4.20
C LYS A 46 4.93 8.13 3.58
N ALA A 47 4.32 8.25 2.40
CA ALA A 47 4.07 9.54 1.76
C ALA A 47 3.11 10.40 2.60
N VAL A 48 2.02 9.80 3.11
CA VAL A 48 1.09 10.48 4.03
C VAL A 48 1.83 10.98 5.29
N ARG A 49 2.63 10.12 5.93
CA ARG A 49 3.43 10.50 7.10
C ARG A 49 4.36 11.68 6.81
N LEU A 50 5.03 11.67 5.66
CA LEU A 50 5.92 12.76 5.25
C LEU A 50 5.15 14.06 4.95
N ALA A 51 3.94 13.97 4.40
CA ALA A 51 3.09 15.14 4.16
C ALA A 51 2.63 15.77 5.47
N LEU A 52 2.17 14.96 6.43
CA LEU A 52 1.77 15.43 7.77
C LEU A 52 2.92 16.07 8.55
N ALA A 53 4.13 15.49 8.46
CA ALA A 53 5.32 16.03 9.12
C ALA A 53 5.79 17.37 8.52
N ARG A 54 5.35 17.72 7.30
CA ARG A 54 5.71 18.97 6.62
C ARG A 54 4.80 20.15 6.98
N GLY A 55 3.76 19.94 7.81
CA GLY A 55 2.99 21.00 8.45
C GLY A 55 2.59 22.14 7.52
N VAL A 56 1.76 21.83 6.51
CA VAL A 56 0.99 22.84 5.78
C VAL A 56 -0.36 23.01 6.45
#